data_AF-A0A815Q842-F1
#
_entry.id   AF-A0A815Q842-F1
#
_cell.length_a   1.000
_cell.length_b   1.000
_cell.length_c   1.000
_cell.angle_alpha   90.00
_cell.angle_beta   90.00
_cell.angle_gamma   90.00
#
_symmetry.space_group_name_H-M   'P 1'
#
loop_
_entity.id
_entity.type
_entity.pdbx_description
1 polymer ?
#
loop_
_entity_poly.entity_id
_entity_poly.type
_entity_poly.pdbx_seq_one_letter_code
_entity_poly.pdbx_strand_id
1 'polypeptide(L)'
;MMSQKQTQFMILPNEVIYNIFDFLKTSDILRAFAHLNYRYDDLLRFYIKRIDLTDDWEGDFYDFKWMWSSIQALKISRYYVHWLNDLNHKKNLSQCHQKSSFWSTIKNLFTCSQKMTRSSRHCLQRTSLDVTYQFSQLHSLHLVNIPDWAKVISNMNLKSLSVFFDEDHKYYCEEGFIPQTVTRFSTNMLFDADKFHMDLIDLDICIPSMVRLFEIIERTPNLQRLSATFVDNWFDPFDLENYPYSDLEMIATKLRPLINLKYLSFSTKHSIGPKTNERLPFDQIQLFIDQCYLKTTILKKVNLKLHYFVFNEDLWSTIVRYKNTFDRFHFYGLFIVNDKASIIKIIPSHYDHFDFHIEECDPLHSQTCFVHIYSLPFVFDTLHGFISCSELSSRSSFLNVRYLYSTRAVLARPISFELLTTRMPNLIFIGCDVRFDHDCNIKVSHIIFDQDIFNYVSTFRFIPNCSSIECNCFTLLPQLLDQMPRLQYLITSKDPLEYVRHPLPSIKRLDCQQCNFGSIYKLPEYAPHLSMLSFRGAISSVRELSDIISSLYMRIPSLKFVSIEAYRTDYSNGLSCAKIAKEALVRVKKMDNRLRYLTLFCEHGIIEFFLESM
;
A
#
# COMPACT_ATOMS: atom_id res chain seq x y z
N MET A 1 2.09 -59.08 19.38
CA MET A 1 1.41 -57.81 19.72
C MET A 1 2.16 -57.15 20.87
N MET A 2 3.12 -56.28 20.58
CA MET A 2 3.71 -55.43 21.63
C MET A 2 2.76 -54.26 21.86
N SER A 3 2.26 -54.12 23.09
CA SER A 3 1.45 -52.97 23.48
C SER A 3 2.29 -51.70 23.31
N GLN A 4 1.94 -50.85 22.35
CA GLN A 4 2.42 -49.47 22.35
C GLN A 4 1.91 -48.85 23.65
N LYS A 5 2.81 -48.63 24.61
CA LYS A 5 2.49 -47.85 25.82
C LYS A 5 1.91 -46.52 25.35
N GLN A 6 0.62 -46.30 25.62
CA GLN A 6 -0.01 -45.01 25.38
C GLN A 6 0.82 -43.97 26.13
N THR A 7 1.37 -43.00 25.39
CA THR A 7 2.02 -41.85 26.00
C THR A 7 0.95 -41.08 26.80
N GLN A 8 1.32 -40.46 27.92
CA GLN A 8 0.37 -39.69 28.77
C GLN A 8 -0.42 -38.63 27.97
N PHE A 9 0.15 -38.15 26.86
CA PHE A 9 -0.50 -37.25 25.92
C PHE A 9 -1.71 -37.84 25.19
N MET A 10 -1.78 -39.15 24.97
CA MET A 10 -2.92 -39.81 24.30
C MET A 10 -4.17 -39.88 25.19
N ILE A 11 -4.05 -39.59 26.48
CA ILE A 11 -5.14 -39.63 27.46
C ILE A 11 -5.79 -38.24 27.63
N LEU A 12 -5.12 -37.17 27.18
CA LEU A 12 -5.64 -35.80 27.33
C LEU A 12 -6.88 -35.57 26.45
N PRO A 13 -7.93 -34.89 26.95
CA PRO A 13 -9.08 -34.47 26.14
C PRO A 13 -8.65 -33.53 25.01
N ASN A 14 -9.40 -33.51 23.91
CA ASN A 14 -9.09 -32.67 22.75
C ASN A 14 -9.07 -31.18 23.15
N GLU A 15 -9.96 -30.77 24.04
CA GLU A 15 -10.11 -29.41 24.57
C GLU A 15 -8.85 -28.93 25.29
N VAL A 16 -8.18 -29.83 26.02
CA VAL A 16 -6.91 -29.53 26.69
C VAL A 16 -5.79 -29.38 25.67
N ILE A 17 -5.79 -30.19 24.62
CA ILE A 17 -4.82 -30.10 23.53
C ILE A 17 -5.02 -28.82 22.71
N TYR A 18 -6.26 -28.40 22.45
CA TYR A 18 -6.59 -27.11 21.83
C TYR A 18 -6.03 -25.94 22.64
N ASN A 19 -6.26 -25.94 23.95
CA ASN A 19 -5.71 -24.90 24.82
C ASN A 19 -4.17 -24.91 24.81
N ILE A 20 -3.52 -26.08 24.71
CA ILE A 20 -2.05 -26.15 24.56
C ILE A 20 -1.61 -25.53 23.24
N PHE A 21 -2.32 -25.80 22.14
CA PHE A 21 -1.99 -25.22 20.84
C PHE A 21 -2.08 -23.69 20.82
N ASP A 22 -2.99 -23.07 21.59
CA ASP A 22 -3.10 -21.61 21.71
C ASP A 22 -1.83 -20.94 22.26
N PHE A 23 -0.94 -21.71 22.92
CA PHE A 23 0.34 -21.23 23.45
C PHE A 23 1.54 -21.64 22.60
N LEU A 24 1.35 -22.38 21.51
CA LEU A 24 2.41 -22.88 20.65
C LEU A 24 2.35 -22.25 19.27
N LYS A 25 3.52 -22.06 18.65
CA LYS A 25 3.58 -21.61 17.26
C LYS A 25 3.17 -22.73 16.32
N THR A 26 2.63 -22.37 15.16
CA THR A 26 2.22 -23.36 14.13
C THR A 26 3.37 -24.31 13.75
N SER A 27 4.59 -23.80 13.70
CA SER A 27 5.82 -24.57 13.46
C SER A 27 6.07 -25.64 14.53
N ASP A 28 5.88 -25.27 15.79
CA ASP A 28 6.16 -26.14 16.94
C ASP A 28 5.06 -27.17 17.10
N ILE A 29 3.81 -26.79 16.81
CA ILE A 29 2.68 -27.71 16.72
C ILE A 29 2.94 -28.75 15.63
N LEU A 30 3.32 -28.33 14.41
CA LEU A 30 3.62 -29.27 13.32
C LEU A 30 4.82 -30.16 13.63
N ARG A 31 5.89 -29.63 14.22
CA ARG A 31 7.07 -30.43 14.61
C ARG A 31 6.77 -31.46 15.69
N ALA A 32 6.03 -31.04 16.72
CA ALA A 32 5.78 -31.87 17.88
C ALA A 32 4.64 -32.88 17.65
N PHE A 33 3.64 -32.55 16.82
CA PHE A 33 2.41 -33.35 16.70
C PHE A 33 2.18 -33.98 15.32
N ALA A 34 2.86 -33.53 14.25
CA ALA A 34 2.73 -34.21 12.96
C ALA A 34 3.35 -35.61 13.03
N HIS A 35 2.65 -36.60 12.47
CA HIS A 35 3.07 -38.01 12.41
C HIS A 35 3.12 -38.77 13.75
N LEU A 36 2.57 -38.22 14.84
CA LEU A 36 2.44 -38.95 16.11
C LEU A 36 1.35 -40.03 16.08
N ASN A 37 0.11 -39.66 15.71
CA ASN A 37 -1.04 -40.56 15.57
C ASN A 37 -2.17 -39.84 14.79
N TYR A 38 -2.99 -40.60 14.06
CA TYR A 38 -4.17 -40.14 13.30
C TYR A 38 -5.13 -39.23 14.08
N ARG A 39 -5.30 -39.43 15.39
CA ARG A 39 -6.12 -38.55 16.25
C ARG A 39 -5.62 -37.10 16.21
N TYR A 40 -4.31 -36.89 16.20
CA TYR A 40 -3.73 -35.55 16.13
C TYR A 40 -3.80 -34.98 14.72
N ASP A 41 -3.73 -35.81 13.68
CA ASP A 41 -3.86 -35.34 12.30
C ASP A 41 -5.19 -34.61 12.07
N ASP A 42 -6.30 -35.15 12.61
CA ASP A 42 -7.62 -34.52 12.49
C ASP A 42 -7.75 -33.25 13.35
N LEU A 43 -7.17 -33.25 14.56
CA LEU A 43 -7.08 -32.05 15.40
C LEU A 43 -6.25 -30.95 14.74
N LEU A 44 -5.11 -31.30 14.15
CA LEU A 44 -4.22 -30.40 13.43
C LEU A 44 -4.90 -29.82 12.19
N ARG A 45 -5.61 -30.64 11.41
CA ARG A 45 -6.41 -30.17 10.26
C ARG A 45 -7.50 -29.18 10.67
N PHE A 46 -8.12 -29.39 11.83
CA PHE A 46 -9.18 -28.53 12.32
C PHE A 46 -8.66 -27.24 12.95
N TYR A 47 -7.55 -27.32 13.70
CA TYR A 47 -6.94 -26.18 14.39
C TYR A 47 -6.13 -25.30 13.43
N ILE A 48 -5.23 -25.91 12.65
CA ILE A 48 -4.36 -25.23 11.70
C ILE A 48 -5.13 -25.02 10.40
N LYS A 49 -6.04 -24.05 10.40
CA LYS A 49 -6.76 -23.62 9.19
C LYS A 49 -5.88 -22.74 8.28
N ARG A 50 -4.82 -22.16 8.83
CA ARG A 50 -3.87 -21.23 8.22
C ARG A 50 -2.49 -21.53 8.81
N ILE A 51 -1.47 -21.64 7.96
CA ILE A 51 -0.09 -21.86 8.42
C ILE A 51 0.62 -20.52 8.36
N ASP A 52 0.90 -19.97 9.55
CA ASP A 52 1.59 -18.70 9.68
C ASP A 52 3.03 -18.97 10.16
N LEU A 53 4.00 -18.87 9.24
CA LEU A 53 5.44 -19.03 9.54
C LEU A 53 6.12 -17.65 9.72
N THR A 54 5.34 -16.62 9.98
CA THR A 54 5.83 -15.24 10.10
C THR A 54 6.44 -14.94 11.49
N ASP A 55 6.22 -15.76 12.51
CA ASP A 55 6.74 -15.55 13.87
C ASP A 55 7.94 -16.47 14.21
N ASP A 56 9.16 -15.93 14.16
CA ASP A 56 10.46 -16.55 14.53
C ASP A 56 10.69 -18.00 14.06
N TRP A 57 10.63 -18.25 12.75
CA TRP A 57 11.07 -19.55 12.20
C TRP A 57 12.61 -19.65 12.14
N GLU A 58 13.19 -20.59 12.90
CA GLU A 58 14.65 -20.83 12.95
C GLU A 58 15.14 -22.04 12.13
N GLY A 59 14.22 -22.81 11.51
CA GLY A 59 14.56 -24.09 10.85
C GLY A 59 15.30 -23.95 9.51
N ASP A 60 16.05 -24.99 9.15
CA ASP A 60 16.84 -25.04 7.92
C ASP A 60 16.05 -25.59 6.68
N PHE A 61 16.75 -25.82 5.56
CA PHE A 61 16.13 -26.39 4.35
C PHE A 61 15.46 -27.74 4.59
N TYR A 62 16.11 -28.60 5.38
CA TYR A 62 15.64 -29.94 5.64
C TYR A 62 14.42 -29.88 6.55
N ASP A 63 14.43 -28.98 7.54
CA ASP A 63 13.25 -28.69 8.36
C ASP A 63 12.08 -28.17 7.54
N PHE A 64 12.35 -27.29 6.57
CA PHE A 64 11.32 -26.76 5.69
C PHE A 64 10.75 -27.84 4.76
N LYS A 65 11.62 -28.62 4.11
CA LYS A 65 11.22 -29.74 3.25
C LYS A 65 10.43 -30.79 4.04
N TRP A 66 10.84 -31.03 5.29
CA TRP A 66 10.14 -31.91 6.22
C TRP A 66 8.76 -31.35 6.58
N MET A 67 8.65 -30.09 7.01
CA MET A 67 7.37 -29.45 7.30
C MET A 67 6.44 -29.48 6.09
N TRP A 68 6.96 -29.18 4.91
CA TRP A 68 6.19 -29.23 3.67
C TRP A 68 5.66 -30.64 3.39
N SER A 69 6.50 -31.66 3.59
CA SER A 69 6.07 -33.06 3.49
C SER A 69 4.99 -33.42 4.52
N SER A 70 5.08 -32.88 5.74
CA SER A 70 4.08 -33.05 6.81
C SER A 70 2.76 -32.37 6.45
N ILE A 71 2.79 -31.14 5.93
CA ILE A 71 1.60 -30.41 5.46
C ILE A 71 0.92 -31.17 4.30
N GLN A 72 1.71 -31.71 3.37
CA GLN A 72 1.21 -32.51 2.26
C GLN A 72 0.56 -33.80 2.72
N ALA A 73 1.20 -34.53 3.65
CA ALA A 73 0.66 -35.75 4.24
C ALA A 73 -0.64 -35.49 5.02
N LEU A 74 -0.67 -34.38 5.78
CA LEU A 74 -1.82 -33.95 6.57
C LEU A 74 -2.95 -33.34 5.73
N LYS A 75 -2.78 -33.12 4.42
CA LYS A 75 -3.81 -32.51 3.54
C LYS A 75 -4.40 -31.19 4.07
N ILE A 76 -3.62 -30.42 4.84
CA ILE A 76 -4.04 -29.10 5.34
C ILE A 76 -4.26 -28.17 4.14
N SER A 77 -5.33 -27.35 4.18
CA SER A 77 -5.72 -26.47 3.07
C SER A 77 -4.57 -25.54 2.67
N ARG A 78 -4.14 -25.64 1.41
CA ARG A 78 -2.93 -24.97 0.87
C ARG A 78 -3.13 -23.49 0.54
N TYR A 79 -4.35 -22.98 0.70
CA TYR A 79 -4.74 -21.64 0.24
C TYR A 79 -4.34 -20.50 1.18
N TYR A 80 -3.77 -20.79 2.36
CA TYR A 80 -3.35 -19.78 3.33
C TYR A 80 -2.07 -20.20 4.08
N VAL A 81 -0.97 -20.38 3.36
CA VAL A 81 0.36 -20.32 3.99
C VAL A 81 0.80 -18.86 3.93
N HIS A 82 0.89 -18.19 5.07
CA HIS A 82 1.56 -16.90 5.17
C HIS A 82 3.05 -17.17 5.30
N TRP A 83 3.78 -16.83 4.25
CA TRP A 83 5.21 -16.95 4.19
C TRP A 83 5.81 -15.70 4.82
N LEU A 84 6.73 -15.93 5.77
CA LEU A 84 7.71 -14.99 6.30
C LEU A 84 7.20 -13.54 6.38
N ASN A 85 6.93 -13.09 7.59
CA ASN A 85 7.13 -11.69 7.89
C ASN A 85 8.41 -11.71 8.69
N ASP A 86 9.25 -10.78 8.32
CA ASP A 86 10.41 -10.41 9.10
C ASP A 86 11.68 -11.25 8.99
N LEU A 87 12.74 -10.51 9.27
CA LEU A 87 14.06 -10.92 9.69
C LEU A 87 15.07 -11.09 8.53
N ASN A 88 15.91 -10.09 8.23
CA ASN A 88 16.87 -9.57 9.20
C ASN A 88 17.42 -10.79 9.96
N HIS A 89 18.34 -11.56 9.35
CA HIS A 89 19.12 -12.66 9.95
C HIS A 89 19.88 -13.39 8.83
N LYS A 90 21.19 -13.11 8.69
CA LYS A 90 22.30 -14.09 8.62
C LYS A 90 23.65 -13.44 8.22
N LYS A 91 24.53 -13.34 9.22
CA LYS A 91 25.91 -13.87 9.29
C LYS A 91 26.88 -13.69 8.09
N ASN A 92 27.93 -12.93 8.39
CA ASN A 92 29.35 -13.11 8.02
C ASN A 92 29.69 -13.43 6.56
N LEU A 93 30.14 -12.40 5.84
CA LEU A 93 31.05 -12.52 4.70
C LEU A 93 32.33 -11.74 4.98
N SER A 94 33.19 -12.33 5.80
CA SER A 94 34.62 -12.17 5.63
C SER A 94 35.17 -13.52 5.17
N GLN A 95 35.74 -13.52 3.96
CA GLN A 95 36.43 -14.63 3.28
C GLN A 95 35.54 -15.61 2.48
N CYS A 96 35.53 -15.31 1.18
CA CYS A 96 35.38 -16.17 0.03
C CYS A 96 35.44 -17.69 0.31
N HIS A 97 34.31 -18.38 0.15
CA HIS A 97 34.20 -19.67 -0.55
C HIS A 97 32.71 -19.96 -0.91
N GLN A 98 32.30 -19.44 -2.07
CA GLN A 98 31.43 -20.06 -3.10
C GLN A 98 30.19 -20.95 -2.80
N LYS A 99 29.60 -21.02 -1.59
CA LYS A 99 28.41 -21.92 -1.37
C LYS A 99 27.20 -21.37 -0.61
N SER A 100 27.07 -20.07 -0.33
CA SER A 100 25.93 -19.53 0.46
C SER A 100 24.93 -18.62 -0.29
N SER A 101 25.02 -18.47 -1.62
CA SER A 101 24.18 -17.52 -2.41
C SER A 101 22.71 -17.94 -2.60
N PHE A 102 22.29 -19.10 -2.12
CA PHE A 102 20.96 -19.64 -2.38
C PHE A 102 19.90 -19.11 -1.39
N TRP A 103 20.19 -19.12 -0.09
CA TRP A 103 19.19 -18.83 0.96
C TRP A 103 18.91 -17.34 1.18
N SER A 104 19.91 -16.47 1.03
CA SER A 104 19.70 -15.01 1.06
C SER A 104 18.74 -14.57 -0.03
N THR A 105 18.82 -15.25 -1.18
CA THR A 105 18.11 -14.87 -2.40
C THR A 105 16.69 -15.42 -2.39
N ILE A 106 16.45 -16.63 -1.85
CA ILE A 106 15.09 -17.12 -1.53
C ILE A 106 14.39 -16.22 -0.52
N LYS A 107 15.08 -15.82 0.57
CA LYS A 107 14.48 -14.96 1.59
C LYS A 107 14.07 -13.60 1.00
N ASN A 108 14.91 -12.98 0.17
CA ASN A 108 14.57 -11.74 -0.52
C ASN A 108 13.45 -11.90 -1.57
N LEU A 109 13.28 -13.10 -2.14
CA LEU A 109 12.23 -13.40 -3.13
C LEU A 109 10.83 -13.64 -2.54
N PHE A 110 10.71 -13.92 -1.25
CA PHE A 110 9.43 -14.23 -0.62
C PHE A 110 9.07 -13.29 0.54
N THR A 111 9.99 -12.40 0.93
CA THR A 111 9.78 -11.35 1.94
C THR A 111 10.14 -9.98 1.37
N CYS A 112 9.14 -9.25 0.89
CA CYS A 112 9.29 -7.81 0.64
C CYS A 112 7.96 -7.08 0.81
N SER A 113 7.40 -7.09 2.02
CA SER A 113 6.29 -6.21 2.40
C SER A 113 6.75 -4.83 2.88
N GLN A 114 8.02 -4.48 2.66
CA GLN A 114 8.59 -3.18 3.05
C GLN A 114 8.84 -2.35 1.80
N LYS A 115 8.54 -1.04 1.90
CA LYS A 115 9.04 0.00 1.00
C LYS A 115 10.51 -0.29 0.68
N MET A 116 10.79 -0.66 -0.57
CA MET A 116 12.16 -0.78 -1.05
C MET A 116 12.89 0.53 -0.76
N THR A 117 13.95 0.49 0.03
CA THR A 117 14.90 1.60 0.10
C THR A 117 15.72 1.60 -1.19
N ARG A 118 16.09 2.77 -1.73
CA ARG A 118 16.83 2.85 -3.01
C ARG A 118 18.14 2.05 -3.01
N SER A 119 18.72 1.79 -1.84
CA SER A 119 19.90 0.93 -1.64
C SER A 119 19.70 -0.55 -1.98
N SER A 120 18.50 -1.09 -1.72
CA SER A 120 18.16 -2.48 -2.03
C SER A 120 18.01 -2.75 -3.54
N ARG A 121 17.73 -1.71 -4.34
CA ARG A 121 17.71 -1.80 -5.81
C ARG A 121 19.10 -2.12 -6.39
N HIS A 122 20.17 -1.53 -5.85
CA HIS A 122 21.54 -1.77 -6.34
C HIS A 122 22.14 -3.10 -5.85
N CYS A 123 21.71 -3.61 -4.69
CA CYS A 123 22.13 -4.94 -4.23
C CYS A 123 21.43 -6.08 -5.00
N LEU A 124 20.15 -5.90 -5.36
CA LEU A 124 19.41 -6.87 -6.18
C LEU A 124 19.86 -6.84 -7.64
N GLN A 125 20.15 -5.67 -8.22
CA GLN A 125 20.74 -5.57 -9.56
C GLN A 125 22.10 -6.29 -9.71
N ARG A 126 22.83 -6.52 -8.61
CA ARG A 126 24.13 -7.21 -8.62
C ARG A 126 24.08 -8.68 -8.21
N THR A 127 22.95 -9.17 -7.71
CA THR A 127 22.78 -10.59 -7.39
C THR A 127 22.02 -11.25 -8.54
N SER A 128 22.75 -11.79 -9.52
CA SER A 128 22.15 -12.70 -10.50
C SER A 128 21.50 -13.85 -9.73
N LEU A 129 20.17 -13.91 -9.82
CA LEU A 129 19.39 -15.06 -9.38
C LEU A 129 19.68 -16.24 -10.31
N ASP A 130 20.85 -16.88 -10.12
CA ASP A 130 21.30 -18.03 -10.92
C ASP A 130 20.58 -19.33 -10.54
N VAL A 131 19.58 -19.28 -9.66
CA VAL A 131 18.85 -20.48 -9.24
C VAL A 131 17.39 -20.39 -9.66
N THR A 132 17.02 -21.28 -10.57
CA THR A 132 15.67 -21.47 -11.06
C THR A 132 14.88 -22.31 -10.05
N TYR A 133 13.82 -21.74 -9.49
CA TYR A 133 12.97 -22.42 -8.53
C TYR A 133 11.81 -23.11 -9.24
N GLN A 134 11.59 -24.39 -8.93
CA GLN A 134 10.48 -25.15 -9.49
C GLN A 134 9.54 -25.66 -8.39
N PHE A 135 8.46 -24.91 -8.14
CA PHE A 135 7.37 -25.34 -7.26
C PHE A 135 6.21 -25.85 -8.12
N SER A 136 6.27 -27.12 -8.53
CA SER A 136 5.34 -27.72 -9.50
C SER A 136 3.86 -27.73 -9.07
N GLN A 137 3.56 -27.54 -7.79
CA GLN A 137 2.20 -27.52 -7.24
C GLN A 137 1.69 -26.10 -6.90
N LEU A 138 2.49 -25.06 -7.12
CA LEU A 138 2.11 -23.69 -6.82
C LEU A 138 1.34 -23.11 -8.01
N HIS A 139 0.08 -22.74 -7.78
CA HIS A 139 -0.80 -22.21 -8.83
C HIS A 139 -0.96 -20.69 -8.78
N SER A 140 -0.56 -20.03 -7.69
CA SER A 140 -0.69 -18.59 -7.51
C SER A 140 0.51 -18.03 -6.77
N LEU A 141 1.04 -16.90 -7.23
CA LEU A 141 2.19 -16.24 -6.61
C LEU A 141 1.96 -14.73 -6.52
N HIS A 142 2.31 -14.13 -5.38
CA HIS A 142 2.25 -12.69 -5.15
C HIS A 142 3.64 -12.19 -4.77
N LEU A 143 4.21 -11.33 -5.60
CA LEU A 143 5.56 -10.78 -5.51
C LEU A 143 5.46 -9.29 -5.25
N VAL A 144 6.19 -8.80 -4.26
CA VAL A 144 6.24 -7.37 -3.92
C VAL A 144 7.70 -6.94 -3.92
N ASN A 145 8.02 -5.87 -4.64
CA ASN A 145 9.35 -5.29 -4.77
C ASN A 145 10.43 -6.29 -5.25
N ILE A 146 10.15 -7.07 -6.28
CA ILE A 146 11.10 -8.07 -6.83
C ILE A 146 11.46 -7.72 -8.27
N PRO A 147 12.62 -7.07 -8.52
CA PRO A 147 13.02 -6.64 -9.86
C PRO A 147 13.19 -7.80 -10.86
N ASP A 148 13.83 -8.89 -10.46
CA ASP A 148 14.10 -10.07 -11.31
C ASP A 148 12.95 -11.10 -11.31
N TRP A 149 11.71 -10.69 -11.04
CA TRP A 149 10.55 -11.59 -10.89
C TRP A 149 10.39 -12.57 -12.07
N ALA A 150 10.70 -12.14 -13.30
CA ALA A 150 10.59 -12.96 -14.50
C ALA A 150 11.50 -14.21 -14.45
N LYS A 151 12.73 -14.07 -13.93
CA LYS A 151 13.67 -15.19 -13.74
C LYS A 151 13.12 -16.19 -12.72
N VAL A 152 12.52 -15.69 -11.65
CA VAL A 152 11.97 -16.49 -10.55
C VAL A 152 10.89 -17.43 -11.05
N ILE A 153 9.98 -16.91 -11.88
CA ILE A 153 8.80 -17.65 -12.32
C ILE A 153 9.00 -18.42 -13.62
N SER A 154 10.13 -18.22 -14.32
CA SER A 154 10.39 -18.76 -15.66
C SER A 154 10.11 -20.26 -15.80
N ASN A 155 10.32 -21.04 -14.73
CA ASN A 155 10.13 -22.49 -14.70
C ASN A 155 8.91 -22.94 -13.87
N MET A 156 8.01 -22.02 -13.52
CA MET A 156 6.82 -22.31 -12.70
C MET A 156 5.55 -22.46 -13.55
N ASN A 157 4.71 -23.44 -13.19
CA ASN A 157 3.39 -23.65 -13.82
C ASN A 157 2.28 -22.89 -13.09
N LEU A 158 2.43 -21.58 -12.99
CA LEU A 158 1.49 -20.69 -12.31
C LEU A 158 0.21 -20.51 -13.12
N LYS A 159 -0.93 -20.36 -12.45
CA LYS A 159 -2.20 -19.91 -13.04
C LYS A 159 -2.51 -18.46 -12.73
N SER A 160 -2.03 -17.95 -11.59
CA SER A 160 -2.21 -16.57 -11.15
C SER A 160 -0.87 -15.97 -10.71
N LEU A 161 -0.62 -14.73 -11.09
CA LEU A 161 0.59 -14.01 -10.73
C LEU A 161 0.27 -12.55 -10.41
N SER A 162 0.82 -12.05 -9.32
CA SER A 162 0.73 -10.66 -8.92
C SER A 162 2.12 -10.11 -8.67
N VAL A 163 2.46 -8.96 -9.24
CA VAL A 163 3.78 -8.31 -9.12
C VAL A 163 3.60 -6.84 -8.82
N PHE A 164 3.90 -6.39 -7.61
CA PHE A 164 3.69 -5.01 -7.16
C PHE A 164 4.96 -4.36 -6.62
N PHE A 165 5.06 -3.04 -6.76
CA PHE A 165 6.16 -2.24 -6.19
C PHE A 165 5.61 -1.10 -5.32
N ASP A 166 6.17 -0.90 -4.13
CA ASP A 166 5.66 0.04 -3.12
C ASP A 166 6.01 1.52 -3.39
N GLU A 167 6.91 1.79 -4.33
CA GLU A 167 7.33 3.16 -4.65
C GLU A 167 6.49 3.78 -5.77
N ASP A 168 6.24 5.09 -5.69
CA ASP A 168 5.53 5.91 -6.70
C ASP A 168 6.27 6.05 -8.04
N HIS A 169 7.38 5.36 -8.22
CA HIS A 169 8.16 5.37 -9.45
C HIS A 169 7.52 4.45 -10.50
N LYS A 170 7.39 4.96 -11.74
CA LYS A 170 6.95 4.19 -12.90
C LYS A 170 8.00 3.10 -13.18
N TYR A 171 7.82 1.90 -12.64
CA TYR A 171 8.68 0.77 -12.95
C TYR A 171 8.28 0.24 -14.31
N TYR A 172 9.19 0.33 -15.27
CA TYR A 172 9.03 -0.25 -16.59
C TYR A 172 9.80 -1.57 -16.65
N CYS A 173 9.16 -2.62 -17.14
CA CYS A 173 9.76 -3.96 -17.25
C CYS A 173 10.30 -4.19 -18.66
N GLU A 174 11.62 -4.06 -18.84
CA GLU A 174 12.26 -4.24 -20.16
C GLU A 174 12.45 -5.73 -20.54
N GLU A 175 12.78 -6.60 -19.58
CA GLU A 175 13.33 -7.95 -19.88
C GLU A 175 12.44 -9.14 -19.44
N GLY A 176 11.18 -8.92 -19.06
CA GLY A 176 10.28 -9.98 -18.54
C GLY A 176 9.06 -10.27 -19.41
N PHE A 177 8.75 -11.57 -19.62
CA PHE A 177 7.50 -12.02 -20.25
C PHE A 177 6.57 -12.69 -19.24
N ILE A 178 5.27 -12.56 -19.44
CA ILE A 178 4.28 -13.30 -18.64
C ILE A 178 4.24 -14.75 -19.15
N PRO A 179 4.47 -15.77 -18.29
CA PRO A 179 4.44 -17.15 -18.73
C PRO A 179 3.06 -17.55 -19.26
N GLN A 180 3.02 -18.31 -20.37
CA GLN A 180 1.76 -18.77 -21.00
C GLN A 180 0.84 -19.57 -20.07
N THR A 181 1.40 -20.16 -19.01
CA THR A 181 0.64 -20.89 -17.99
C THR A 181 -0.27 -19.97 -17.17
N VAL A 182 0.11 -18.70 -17.01
CA VAL A 182 -0.59 -17.68 -16.24
C VAL A 182 -1.83 -17.23 -17.00
N THR A 183 -2.97 -17.29 -16.31
CA THR A 183 -4.27 -16.85 -16.84
C THR A 183 -4.81 -15.62 -16.11
N ARG A 184 -4.24 -15.29 -14.95
CA ARG A 184 -4.59 -14.11 -14.15
C ARG A 184 -3.33 -13.35 -13.79
N PHE A 185 -3.25 -12.09 -14.19
CA PHE A 185 -2.07 -11.27 -13.97
C PHE A 185 -2.44 -9.91 -13.37
N SER A 186 -1.72 -9.51 -12.32
CA SER A 186 -1.92 -8.22 -11.65
C SER A 186 -0.60 -7.51 -11.41
N THR A 187 -0.51 -6.22 -11.72
CA THR A 187 0.70 -5.44 -11.50
C THR A 187 0.46 -3.94 -11.48
N ASN A 188 1.32 -3.20 -10.79
CA ASN A 188 1.41 -1.74 -10.90
C ASN A 188 2.63 -1.25 -11.72
N MET A 189 3.34 -2.16 -12.37
CA MET A 189 4.40 -1.83 -13.32
C MET A 189 3.82 -1.50 -14.70
N LEU A 190 4.63 -0.82 -15.52
CA LEU A 190 4.38 -0.60 -16.94
C LEU A 190 5.04 -1.70 -17.76
N PHE A 191 4.29 -2.22 -18.74
CA PHE A 191 4.72 -3.29 -19.64
C PHE A 191 4.45 -2.91 -21.08
N ASP A 192 5.33 -3.39 -21.97
CA ASP A 192 5.04 -3.40 -23.40
C ASP A 192 4.01 -4.48 -23.75
N ALA A 193 3.27 -4.23 -24.83
CA ALA A 193 2.25 -5.14 -25.31
C ALA A 193 2.78 -6.53 -25.71
N ASP A 194 4.03 -6.63 -26.18
CA ASP A 194 4.66 -7.90 -26.56
C ASP A 194 4.88 -8.86 -25.38
N LYS A 195 4.77 -8.36 -24.14
CA LYS A 195 4.92 -9.18 -22.93
C LYS A 195 3.66 -9.95 -22.55
N PHE A 196 2.53 -9.64 -23.19
CA PHE A 196 1.23 -10.26 -22.95
C PHE A 196 0.92 -11.35 -23.99
N HIS A 197 0.07 -12.30 -23.62
CA HIS A 197 -0.30 -13.43 -24.47
C HIS A 197 -1.80 -13.77 -24.37
N MET A 198 -2.28 -14.54 -25.34
CA MET A 198 -3.71 -14.78 -25.56
C MET A 198 -4.42 -15.63 -24.50
N ASP A 199 -3.69 -16.32 -23.62
CA ASP A 199 -4.26 -17.17 -22.57
C ASP A 199 -4.64 -16.39 -21.31
N LEU A 200 -4.35 -15.08 -21.28
CA LEU A 200 -4.77 -14.19 -20.20
C LEU A 200 -6.29 -14.00 -20.22
N ILE A 201 -6.90 -14.19 -19.06
CA ILE A 201 -8.35 -14.12 -18.83
C ILE A 201 -8.70 -13.00 -17.84
N ASP A 202 -7.84 -12.77 -16.85
CA ASP A 202 -8.00 -11.70 -15.85
C ASP A 202 -6.76 -10.83 -15.82
N LEU A 203 -6.96 -9.52 -15.97
CA LEU A 203 -5.87 -8.57 -16.06
C LEU A 203 -6.14 -7.35 -15.18
N ASP A 204 -5.19 -7.01 -14.33
CA ASP A 204 -5.18 -5.81 -13.50
C ASP A 204 -3.83 -5.08 -13.65
N ILE A 205 -3.80 -3.98 -14.39
CA ILE A 205 -2.54 -3.36 -14.85
C ILE A 205 -2.52 -1.85 -14.66
N CYS A 206 -1.31 -1.30 -14.59
CA CYS A 206 -1.08 0.12 -14.80
C CYS A 206 -0.78 0.41 -16.27
N ILE A 207 -1.37 1.48 -16.82
CA ILE A 207 -1.18 1.91 -18.21
C ILE A 207 -0.87 3.40 -18.29
N PRO A 208 -0.05 3.85 -19.26
CA PRO A 208 0.21 5.27 -19.48
C PRO A 208 -0.85 5.94 -20.38
N SER A 209 -1.49 5.19 -21.28
CA SER A 209 -2.46 5.73 -22.24
C SER A 209 -3.41 4.64 -22.77
N MET A 210 -4.49 5.07 -23.43
CA MET A 210 -5.40 4.16 -24.14
C MET A 210 -4.74 3.46 -25.32
N VAL A 211 -3.76 4.07 -25.98
CA VAL A 211 -2.99 3.45 -27.08
C VAL A 211 -2.32 2.17 -26.59
N ARG A 212 -1.58 2.28 -25.48
CA ARG A 212 -0.90 1.12 -24.89
C ARG A 212 -1.89 0.05 -24.45
N LEU A 213 -3.05 0.45 -23.93
CA LEU A 213 -4.11 -0.51 -23.62
C LEU A 213 -4.59 -1.24 -24.86
N PHE A 214 -4.79 -0.54 -25.97
CA PHE A 214 -5.23 -1.14 -27.23
C PHE A 214 -4.21 -2.16 -27.76
N GLU A 215 -2.91 -1.82 -27.74
CA GLU A 215 -1.83 -2.74 -28.12
C GLU A 215 -1.84 -4.01 -27.24
N ILE A 216 -2.04 -3.87 -25.93
CA ILE A 216 -2.15 -5.01 -24.98
C ILE A 216 -3.38 -5.86 -25.30
N ILE A 217 -4.52 -5.22 -25.61
CA ILE A 217 -5.79 -5.90 -25.90
C ILE A 217 -5.70 -6.72 -27.18
N GLU A 218 -5.01 -6.24 -28.22
CA GLU A 218 -4.77 -7.02 -29.44
C GLU A 218 -4.05 -8.35 -29.16
N ARG A 219 -3.21 -8.39 -28.12
CA ARG A 219 -2.48 -9.59 -27.68
C ARG A 219 -3.28 -10.45 -26.70
N THR A 220 -4.37 -9.93 -26.14
CA THR A 220 -5.16 -10.56 -25.07
C THR A 220 -6.66 -10.66 -25.43
N PRO A 221 -7.04 -11.29 -26.56
CA PRO A 221 -8.42 -11.28 -27.06
C PRO A 221 -9.42 -12.05 -26.17
N ASN A 222 -8.94 -12.90 -25.26
CA ASN A 222 -9.78 -13.79 -24.45
C ASN A 222 -10.13 -13.23 -23.06
N LEU A 223 -9.81 -11.95 -22.80
CA LEU A 223 -10.07 -11.32 -21.50
C LEU A 223 -11.55 -11.41 -21.10
N GLN A 224 -11.77 -11.86 -19.88
CA GLN A 224 -13.07 -11.81 -19.21
C GLN A 224 -13.14 -10.71 -18.16
N ARG A 225 -12.00 -10.29 -17.62
CA ARG A 225 -11.89 -9.24 -16.61
C ARG A 225 -10.71 -8.35 -16.95
N LEU A 226 -10.96 -7.05 -17.05
CA LEU A 226 -9.95 -6.03 -17.28
C LEU A 226 -10.11 -4.94 -16.22
N SER A 227 -9.02 -4.67 -15.51
CA SER A 227 -8.83 -3.54 -14.61
C SER A 227 -7.59 -2.79 -15.08
N ALA A 228 -7.76 -1.51 -15.39
CA ALA A 228 -6.66 -0.67 -15.85
C ALA A 228 -6.61 0.63 -15.04
N THR A 229 -5.44 0.91 -14.50
CA THR A 229 -5.15 2.10 -13.72
C THR A 229 -4.23 3.02 -14.51
N PHE A 230 -4.72 4.20 -14.90
CA PHE A 230 -3.91 5.20 -15.58
C PHE A 230 -2.92 5.82 -14.60
N VAL A 231 -1.63 5.78 -14.94
CA VAL A 231 -0.57 6.37 -14.10
C VAL A 231 -0.58 7.90 -14.17
N ASP A 232 -0.07 8.55 -13.13
CA ASP A 232 0.04 10.01 -13.05
C ASP A 232 0.91 10.56 -14.18
N ASN A 233 0.54 11.74 -14.70
CA ASN A 233 1.12 12.37 -15.88
C ASN A 233 0.91 11.53 -17.14
N TRP A 234 -0.32 11.57 -17.66
CA TRP A 234 -0.65 11.28 -19.07
C TRP A 234 0.30 12.00 -20.06
N PHE A 235 0.87 13.13 -19.63
CA PHE A 235 1.93 13.86 -20.31
C PHE A 235 3.29 13.30 -19.89
N ASP A 236 3.66 12.15 -20.44
CA ASP A 236 5.04 12.09 -20.87
C ASP A 236 5.13 13.03 -22.10
N PRO A 237 5.94 14.11 -22.08
CA PRO A 237 6.13 14.95 -23.26
C PRO A 237 6.59 14.15 -24.49
N PHE A 238 7.03 12.91 -24.31
CA PHE A 238 7.42 12.00 -25.40
C PHE A 238 6.26 11.27 -26.10
N ASP A 239 5.04 11.20 -25.55
CA ASP A 239 3.96 10.35 -26.12
C ASP A 239 2.74 11.10 -26.67
N LEU A 240 2.37 12.28 -26.14
CA LEU A 240 1.18 13.01 -26.60
C LEU A 240 1.43 13.94 -27.79
N GLU A 241 2.67 14.36 -28.05
CA GLU A 241 2.99 15.11 -29.28
C GLU A 241 2.98 14.23 -30.54
N ASN A 242 2.98 12.90 -30.38
CA ASN A 242 3.19 11.95 -31.49
C ASN A 242 1.93 11.28 -32.05
N TYR A 243 0.75 11.43 -31.43
CA TYR A 243 -0.47 10.79 -31.94
C TYR A 243 -1.63 11.79 -32.11
N PRO A 244 -1.90 12.26 -33.35
CA PRO A 244 -3.11 13.03 -33.62
C PRO A 244 -4.36 12.17 -33.37
N TYR A 245 -5.43 12.81 -32.87
CA TYR A 245 -6.71 12.19 -32.50
C TYR A 245 -7.28 11.26 -33.60
N SER A 246 -7.05 11.58 -34.87
CA SER A 246 -7.46 10.78 -36.04
C SER A 246 -6.85 9.39 -36.08
N ASP A 247 -5.60 9.23 -35.64
CA ASP A 247 -4.92 7.93 -35.65
C ASP A 247 -5.45 7.02 -34.54
N LEU A 248 -5.90 7.63 -33.43
CA LEU A 248 -6.51 6.92 -32.31
C LEU A 248 -7.91 6.40 -32.65
N GLU A 249 -8.71 7.19 -33.35
CA GLU A 249 -10.01 6.74 -33.85
C GLU A 249 -9.84 5.61 -34.88
N MET A 250 -8.80 5.68 -35.73
CA MET A 250 -8.45 4.60 -36.65
C MET A 250 -7.99 3.33 -35.92
N ILE A 251 -7.19 3.44 -34.86
CA ILE A 251 -6.77 2.28 -34.05
C ILE A 251 -7.98 1.69 -33.33
N ALA A 252 -8.79 2.53 -32.69
CA ALA A 252 -9.98 2.10 -31.97
C ALA A 252 -10.98 1.40 -32.90
N THR A 253 -11.23 1.92 -34.10
CA THR A 253 -12.15 1.29 -35.07
C THR A 253 -11.64 -0.05 -35.62
N LYS A 254 -10.32 -0.31 -35.56
CA LYS A 254 -9.71 -1.59 -35.97
C LYS A 254 -9.67 -2.62 -34.85
N LEU A 255 -9.89 -2.23 -33.61
CA LEU A 255 -9.86 -3.15 -32.47
C LEU A 255 -10.98 -4.17 -32.58
N ARG A 256 -10.62 -5.43 -32.36
CA ARG A 256 -11.60 -6.50 -32.22
C ARG A 256 -12.31 -6.34 -30.87
N PRO A 257 -13.66 -6.35 -30.84
CA PRO A 257 -14.40 -6.32 -29.59
C PRO A 257 -13.99 -7.47 -28.67
N LEU A 258 -13.80 -7.18 -27.37
CA LEU A 258 -13.58 -8.20 -26.36
C LEU A 258 -14.89 -8.90 -26.01
N ILE A 259 -15.32 -9.83 -26.87
CA ILE A 259 -16.63 -10.51 -26.78
C ILE A 259 -16.84 -11.30 -25.47
N ASN A 260 -15.75 -11.68 -24.79
CA ASN A 260 -15.77 -12.44 -23.54
C ASN A 260 -15.75 -11.56 -22.29
N LEU A 261 -15.62 -10.24 -22.43
CA LEU A 261 -15.43 -9.32 -21.31
C LEU A 261 -16.70 -9.24 -20.45
N LYS A 262 -16.58 -9.61 -19.18
CA LYS A 262 -17.66 -9.60 -18.18
C LYS A 262 -17.53 -8.46 -17.18
N TYR A 263 -16.29 -8.03 -16.94
CA TYR A 263 -15.93 -6.99 -15.99
C TYR A 263 -14.92 -6.02 -16.61
N LEU A 264 -15.24 -4.74 -16.53
CA LEU A 264 -14.35 -3.66 -16.92
C LEU A 264 -14.19 -2.67 -15.77
N SER A 265 -12.96 -2.27 -15.48
CA SER A 265 -12.66 -1.25 -14.48
C SER A 265 -11.61 -0.30 -15.02
N PHE A 266 -11.93 0.99 -15.05
CA PHE A 266 -10.95 2.05 -15.31
C PHE A 266 -10.80 2.93 -14.08
N SER A 267 -9.56 3.20 -13.71
CA SER A 267 -9.27 4.17 -12.67
C SER A 267 -8.10 5.07 -13.03
N THR A 268 -8.07 6.30 -12.53
CA THR A 268 -6.85 7.13 -12.57
C THR A 268 -6.16 7.08 -11.21
N LYS A 269 -4.83 7.11 -11.22
CA LYS A 269 -4.07 7.26 -9.97
C LYS A 269 -4.43 8.61 -9.33
N HIS A 270 -4.67 8.59 -8.02
CA HIS A 270 -4.93 9.80 -7.26
C HIS A 270 -3.59 10.43 -6.87
N SER A 271 -3.18 11.46 -7.58
CA SER A 271 -1.96 12.23 -7.27
C SER A 271 -2.23 13.43 -6.38
N ILE A 272 -1.17 13.84 -5.68
CA ILE A 272 -1.21 14.95 -4.71
C ILE A 272 -1.30 16.35 -5.40
N GLY A 273 -1.35 16.40 -6.75
CA GLY A 273 -1.42 17.65 -7.52
C GLY A 273 -2.80 17.88 -8.15
N PRO A 274 -3.31 19.13 -8.23
CA PRO A 274 -4.61 19.43 -8.83
C PRO A 274 -4.65 19.29 -10.37
N LYS A 275 -3.48 19.23 -11.04
CA LYS A 275 -3.39 19.27 -12.52
C LYS A 275 -3.26 17.91 -13.20
N THR A 276 -3.25 16.82 -12.43
CA THR A 276 -2.61 15.58 -12.88
C THR A 276 -3.41 14.73 -13.85
N ASN A 277 -4.69 15.03 -14.11
CA ASN A 277 -5.50 14.37 -15.14
C ASN A 277 -6.46 15.33 -15.85
N GLU A 278 -6.19 16.64 -15.85
CA GLU A 278 -7.08 17.69 -16.40
C GLU A 278 -7.52 17.40 -17.85
N ARG A 279 -6.65 16.74 -18.62
CA ARG A 279 -6.82 16.47 -20.05
C ARG A 279 -7.02 14.98 -20.36
N LEU A 280 -7.59 14.22 -19.42
CA LEU A 280 -7.97 12.83 -19.66
C LEU A 280 -8.96 12.76 -20.86
N PRO A 281 -8.60 12.12 -22.00
CA PRO A 281 -9.48 12.00 -23.16
C PRO A 281 -10.53 10.92 -22.91
N PHE A 282 -11.56 11.31 -22.16
CA PHE A 282 -12.68 10.43 -21.83
C PHE A 282 -13.34 9.85 -23.08
N ASP A 283 -13.35 10.58 -24.19
CA ASP A 283 -13.92 10.13 -25.46
C ASP A 283 -13.31 8.80 -25.95
N GLN A 284 -12.01 8.57 -25.70
CA GLN A 284 -11.34 7.31 -26.04
C GLN A 284 -11.78 6.17 -25.14
N ILE A 285 -11.97 6.45 -23.84
CA ILE A 285 -12.49 5.49 -22.87
C ILE A 285 -13.93 5.13 -23.23
N GLN A 286 -14.76 6.13 -23.56
CA GLN A 286 -16.13 5.96 -24.02
C GLN A 286 -16.19 5.10 -25.28
N LEU A 287 -15.39 5.43 -26.30
CA LEU A 287 -15.36 4.67 -27.56
C LEU A 287 -15.04 3.20 -27.31
N PHE A 288 -14.07 2.92 -26.44
CA PHE A 288 -13.71 1.54 -26.06
C PHE A 288 -14.86 0.81 -25.33
N ILE A 289 -15.51 1.46 -24.37
CA ILE A 289 -16.64 0.88 -23.64
C ILE A 289 -17.80 0.59 -24.61
N ASP A 290 -18.12 1.54 -25.49
CA ASP A 290 -19.20 1.42 -26.46
C ASP A 290 -18.93 0.27 -27.47
N GLN A 291 -17.67 0.05 -27.87
CA GLN A 291 -17.28 -1.08 -28.72
C GLN A 291 -17.35 -2.43 -28.01
N CYS A 292 -17.01 -2.47 -26.73
CA CYS A 292 -17.15 -3.69 -25.92
C CYS A 292 -18.62 -3.99 -25.57
N TYR A 293 -19.50 -2.99 -25.67
CA TYR A 293 -20.94 -3.09 -25.41
C TYR A 293 -21.72 -3.28 -26.72
N LEU A 294 -21.76 -4.50 -27.24
CA LEU A 294 -22.71 -4.89 -28.30
C LEU A 294 -24.02 -5.36 -27.64
N LYS A 295 -25.17 -5.21 -28.31
CA LYS A 295 -26.51 -5.66 -27.81
C LYS A 295 -26.57 -7.15 -27.40
N THR A 296 -25.54 -7.93 -27.70
CA THR A 296 -25.37 -9.36 -27.39
C THR A 296 -24.23 -9.67 -26.39
N THR A 297 -23.61 -8.65 -25.77
CA THR A 297 -22.40 -8.83 -24.95
C THR A 297 -22.67 -9.26 -23.51
N ILE A 298 -21.69 -9.97 -22.93
CA ILE A 298 -21.70 -10.49 -21.54
C ILE A 298 -21.17 -9.44 -20.54
N LEU A 299 -20.87 -8.21 -20.99
CA LEU A 299 -20.33 -7.16 -20.14
C LEU A 299 -21.39 -6.68 -19.14
N LYS A 300 -21.34 -7.21 -17.92
CA LYS A 300 -22.34 -6.96 -16.88
C LYS A 300 -21.93 -5.87 -15.90
N LYS A 301 -20.63 -5.72 -15.66
CA LYS A 301 -20.11 -4.82 -14.63
C LYS A 301 -19.06 -3.88 -15.18
N VAL A 302 -19.31 -2.59 -15.01
CA VAL A 302 -18.41 -1.51 -15.40
C VAL A 302 -18.17 -0.61 -14.20
N ASN A 303 -16.90 -0.41 -13.85
CA ASN A 303 -16.44 0.43 -12.76
C ASN A 303 -15.59 1.57 -13.32
N LEU A 304 -15.92 2.82 -13.00
CA LEU A 304 -15.13 3.99 -13.38
C LEU A 304 -14.78 4.80 -12.13
N LYS A 305 -13.48 4.98 -11.85
CA LYS A 305 -12.95 5.75 -10.72
C LYS A 305 -11.96 6.81 -11.21
N LEU A 306 -12.44 7.98 -11.56
CA LEU A 306 -11.67 9.03 -12.23
C LEU A 306 -11.41 10.20 -11.28
N HIS A 307 -10.17 10.70 -11.23
CA HIS A 307 -9.74 11.78 -10.35
C HIS A 307 -9.15 12.97 -11.13
N TYR A 308 -9.47 14.19 -10.72
CA TYR A 308 -8.90 15.46 -11.20
C TYR A 308 -9.02 15.70 -12.71
N PHE A 309 -10.23 15.59 -13.25
CA PHE A 309 -10.52 15.87 -14.66
C PHE A 309 -11.58 16.97 -14.82
N VAL A 310 -11.54 17.71 -15.92
CA VAL A 310 -12.46 18.84 -16.15
C VAL A 310 -13.88 18.32 -16.41
N PHE A 311 -14.88 18.93 -15.77
CA PHE A 311 -16.28 18.56 -16.02
C PHE A 311 -16.72 18.94 -17.43
N ASN A 312 -17.44 18.02 -18.09
CA ASN A 312 -18.05 18.19 -19.39
C ASN A 312 -19.48 17.61 -19.36
N GLU A 313 -20.47 18.33 -19.90
CA GLU A 313 -21.87 17.88 -19.99
C GLU A 313 -22.05 16.63 -20.85
N ASP A 314 -21.28 16.48 -21.93
CA ASP A 314 -21.33 15.30 -22.81
C ASP A 314 -20.84 14.04 -22.07
N LEU A 315 -19.79 14.21 -21.27
CA LEU A 315 -19.28 13.17 -20.40
C LEU A 315 -20.34 12.78 -19.36
N TRP A 316 -20.95 13.75 -18.69
CA TRP A 316 -21.99 13.47 -17.70
C TRP A 316 -23.19 12.72 -18.31
N SER A 317 -23.64 13.15 -19.48
CA SER A 317 -24.71 12.48 -20.24
C SER A 317 -24.36 11.03 -20.56
N THR A 318 -23.10 10.76 -20.88
CA THR A 318 -22.59 9.40 -21.12
C THR A 318 -22.58 8.55 -19.85
N ILE A 319 -22.14 9.10 -18.72
CA ILE A 319 -22.15 8.42 -17.41
C ILE A 319 -23.58 8.05 -16.99
N VAL A 320 -24.52 8.97 -17.15
CA VAL A 320 -25.95 8.73 -16.90
C VAL A 320 -26.47 7.61 -17.80
N ARG A 321 -26.18 7.68 -19.10
CA ARG A 321 -26.56 6.64 -20.06
C ARG A 321 -26.03 5.28 -19.62
N TYR A 322 -24.77 5.17 -19.25
CA TYR A 322 -24.18 3.92 -18.78
C TYR A 322 -24.83 3.37 -17.51
N LYS A 323 -25.25 4.24 -16.59
CA LYS A 323 -25.98 3.79 -15.40
C LYS A 323 -27.31 3.12 -15.73
N ASN A 324 -27.97 3.55 -16.80
CA ASN A 324 -29.23 2.97 -17.27
C ASN A 324 -29.00 1.75 -18.19
N THR A 325 -27.82 1.66 -18.80
CA THR A 325 -27.47 0.62 -19.77
C THR A 325 -26.95 -0.67 -19.12
N PHE A 326 -26.06 -0.57 -18.12
CA PHE A 326 -25.38 -1.75 -17.54
C PHE A 326 -26.02 -2.19 -16.21
N ASP A 327 -26.20 -3.50 -16.04
CA ASP A 327 -26.72 -4.12 -14.80
C ASP A 327 -25.99 -3.63 -13.54
N ARG A 328 -24.66 -3.51 -13.62
CA ARG A 328 -23.79 -3.08 -12.51
C ARG A 328 -22.82 -2.00 -12.98
N PHE A 329 -23.32 -0.79 -13.15
CA PHE A 329 -22.49 0.40 -13.34
C PHE A 329 -22.20 1.08 -11.99
N HIS A 330 -20.91 1.24 -11.69
CA HIS A 330 -20.42 1.98 -10.54
C HIS A 330 -19.46 3.10 -10.97
N PHE A 331 -19.68 4.30 -10.44
CA PHE A 331 -18.95 5.49 -10.83
C PHE A 331 -18.51 6.29 -9.60
N TYR A 332 -17.29 6.77 -9.63
CA TYR A 332 -16.75 7.80 -8.74
C TYR A 332 -15.91 8.76 -9.58
N GLY A 333 -16.33 10.02 -9.66
CA GLY A 333 -15.65 11.07 -10.40
C GLY A 333 -15.32 12.24 -9.49
N LEU A 334 -14.06 12.65 -9.47
CA LEU A 334 -13.60 13.91 -8.88
C LEU A 334 -13.30 14.91 -10.00
N PHE A 335 -14.14 15.93 -10.10
CA PHE A 335 -14.18 16.89 -11.18
C PHE A 335 -13.58 18.25 -10.79
N ILE A 336 -12.90 18.89 -11.74
CA ILE A 336 -12.46 20.28 -11.64
C ILE A 336 -13.49 21.17 -12.33
N VAL A 337 -13.95 22.19 -11.60
CA VAL A 337 -15.10 23.00 -11.99
C VAL A 337 -14.76 24.47 -11.86
N ASN A 338 -14.67 25.20 -12.98
CA ASN A 338 -14.26 26.61 -13.00
C ASN A 338 -15.41 27.61 -12.75
N ASP A 339 -16.64 27.14 -12.58
CA ASP A 339 -17.79 27.95 -12.15
C ASP A 339 -18.75 27.10 -11.31
N LYS A 340 -18.78 27.34 -9.99
CA LYS A 340 -19.61 26.60 -9.02
C LYS A 340 -21.11 26.70 -9.35
N ALA A 341 -21.58 27.82 -9.91
CA ALA A 341 -23.00 28.10 -10.07
C ALA A 341 -23.63 27.37 -11.27
N SER A 342 -22.87 27.09 -12.32
CA SER A 342 -23.34 26.34 -13.49
C SER A 342 -23.51 24.85 -13.17
N ILE A 343 -22.57 24.26 -12.45
CA ILE A 343 -22.60 22.83 -12.12
C ILE A 343 -23.66 22.46 -11.09
N ILE A 344 -23.88 23.29 -10.06
CA ILE A 344 -24.99 23.11 -9.12
C ILE A 344 -26.36 23.28 -9.82
N LYS A 345 -26.43 23.73 -11.08
CA LYS A 345 -27.69 23.65 -11.86
C LYS A 345 -27.78 22.38 -12.69
N ILE A 346 -26.64 21.81 -13.10
CA ILE A 346 -26.56 20.63 -13.98
C ILE A 346 -26.66 19.32 -13.17
N ILE A 347 -26.08 19.28 -11.97
CA ILE A 347 -25.97 18.06 -11.15
C ILE A 347 -27.22 17.73 -10.31
N PRO A 348 -28.03 18.68 -9.78
CA PRO A 348 -29.06 18.31 -8.81
C PRO A 348 -30.47 18.20 -9.42
N SER A 349 -31.03 16.99 -9.27
CA SER A 349 -32.43 16.66 -8.91
C SER A 349 -33.13 15.58 -9.76
N HIS A 350 -32.53 15.05 -10.83
CA HIS A 350 -33.24 14.12 -11.74
C HIS A 350 -32.67 12.70 -11.85
N TYR A 351 -31.58 12.38 -11.15
CA TYR A 351 -30.99 11.04 -11.22
C TYR A 351 -30.94 10.38 -9.85
N ASP A 352 -31.95 9.57 -9.56
CA ASP A 352 -32.09 8.78 -8.33
C ASP A 352 -30.90 7.83 -8.08
N HIS A 353 -30.05 7.62 -9.08
CA HIS A 353 -28.93 6.69 -9.05
C HIS A 353 -27.58 7.30 -8.71
N PHE A 354 -27.50 8.62 -8.48
CA PHE A 354 -26.26 9.33 -8.16
C PHE A 354 -26.43 10.27 -6.98
N ASP A 355 -25.31 10.61 -6.36
CA ASP A 355 -25.20 11.66 -5.37
C ASP A 355 -23.83 12.36 -5.49
N PHE A 356 -23.66 13.49 -4.80
CA PHE A 356 -22.44 14.27 -4.90
C PHE A 356 -22.10 15.01 -3.60
N HIS A 357 -20.84 15.42 -3.47
CA HIS A 357 -20.39 16.36 -2.45
C HIS A 357 -19.31 17.28 -3.05
N ILE A 358 -19.08 18.43 -2.42
CA ILE A 358 -18.19 19.47 -2.95
C ILE A 358 -17.01 19.66 -2.00
N GLU A 359 -15.80 19.58 -2.52
CA GLU A 359 -14.58 20.02 -1.85
C GLU A 359 -14.33 21.50 -2.23
N GLU A 360 -14.47 22.41 -1.24
CA GLU A 360 -14.24 23.85 -1.46
C GLU A 360 -12.74 24.16 -1.60
N CYS A 361 -12.38 24.93 -2.64
CA CYS A 361 -11.03 25.45 -2.83
C CYS A 361 -10.79 26.77 -2.10
N ASP A 362 -9.52 27.12 -1.98
CA ASP A 362 -8.98 28.37 -1.42
C ASP A 362 -9.83 29.61 -1.77
N PRO A 363 -10.26 30.44 -0.79
CA PRO A 363 -10.96 31.69 -1.05
C PRO A 363 -10.17 32.68 -1.93
N LEU A 364 -8.85 32.54 -2.05
CA LEU A 364 -8.01 33.34 -2.94
C LEU A 364 -8.12 32.93 -4.42
N HIS A 365 -8.66 31.75 -4.74
CA HIS A 365 -8.86 31.24 -6.11
C HIS A 365 -10.35 30.93 -6.33
N SER A 366 -11.16 31.97 -6.20
CA SER A 366 -12.63 31.96 -6.03
C SER A 366 -13.47 31.35 -7.17
N GLN A 367 -12.86 30.81 -8.23
CA GLN A 367 -13.58 30.30 -9.40
C GLN A 367 -13.51 28.77 -9.55
N THR A 368 -12.45 28.10 -9.08
CA THR A 368 -12.32 26.65 -9.26
C THR A 368 -12.77 25.89 -8.01
N CYS A 369 -13.68 24.94 -8.13
CA CYS A 369 -14.05 24.00 -7.06
C CYS A 369 -13.89 22.55 -7.50
N PHE A 370 -13.80 21.64 -6.53
CA PHE A 370 -13.72 20.21 -6.78
C PHE A 370 -15.06 19.56 -6.43
N VAL A 371 -15.65 18.82 -7.37
CA VAL A 371 -16.93 18.15 -7.17
C VAL A 371 -16.75 16.66 -7.26
N HIS A 372 -17.18 15.95 -6.22
CA HIS A 372 -17.18 14.50 -6.19
C HIS A 372 -18.58 13.99 -6.53
N ILE A 373 -18.71 13.23 -7.61
CA ILE A 373 -19.98 12.60 -8.01
C ILE A 373 -19.82 11.09 -7.93
N TYR A 374 -20.80 10.39 -7.37
CA TYR A 374 -20.76 8.94 -7.22
C TYR A 374 -22.11 8.27 -7.43
N SER A 375 -22.06 7.04 -7.93
CA SER A 375 -23.26 6.21 -8.10
C SER A 375 -23.73 5.63 -6.77
N LEU A 376 -25.04 5.44 -6.64
CA LEU A 376 -25.69 4.73 -5.55
C LEU A 376 -25.96 3.25 -5.97
N PRO A 377 -25.67 2.26 -5.11
CA PRO A 377 -24.93 2.37 -3.85
C PRO A 377 -23.44 2.66 -4.08
N PHE A 378 -22.78 3.27 -3.09
CA PHE A 378 -21.34 3.48 -3.10
C PHE A 378 -20.59 2.16 -2.84
N VAL A 379 -19.67 1.79 -3.74
CA VAL A 379 -18.96 0.49 -3.68
C VAL A 379 -17.44 0.59 -3.64
N PHE A 380 -16.90 1.82 -3.63
CA PHE A 380 -15.46 2.01 -3.62
C PHE A 380 -14.91 1.90 -2.20
N ASP A 381 -13.65 1.51 -2.10
CA ASP A 381 -12.91 1.36 -0.84
C ASP A 381 -12.30 2.67 -0.32
N THR A 382 -12.31 3.70 -1.17
CA THR A 382 -11.64 4.98 -0.93
C THR A 382 -12.64 6.11 -1.08
N LEU A 383 -12.61 7.06 -0.16
CA LEU A 383 -13.38 8.30 -0.23
C LEU A 383 -12.47 9.51 -0.01
N HIS A 384 -12.64 10.53 -0.86
CA HIS A 384 -11.89 11.77 -0.82
C HIS A 384 -12.78 12.99 -0.59
N GLY A 385 -12.21 14.03 0.01
CA GLY A 385 -12.61 15.42 -0.22
C GLY A 385 -13.98 15.83 0.32
N PHE A 386 -14.25 15.63 1.61
CA PHE A 386 -15.44 16.17 2.28
C PHE A 386 -15.05 16.85 3.60
N ILE A 387 -15.86 17.82 4.03
CA ILE A 387 -15.62 18.61 5.24
C ILE A 387 -16.43 18.03 6.40
N SER A 388 -17.63 17.51 6.13
CA SER A 388 -18.47 16.89 7.15
C SER A 388 -19.12 15.60 6.69
N CYS A 389 -19.23 14.59 7.58
CA CYS A 389 -20.00 13.37 7.30
C CYS A 389 -21.47 13.66 6.93
N SER A 390 -22.01 14.82 7.35
CA SER A 390 -23.34 15.28 6.96
C SER A 390 -23.46 15.65 5.47
N GLU A 391 -22.36 15.92 4.78
CA GLU A 391 -22.33 16.20 3.33
C GLU A 391 -22.48 14.91 2.51
N LEU A 392 -22.25 13.75 3.13
CA LEU A 392 -22.33 12.47 2.44
C LEU A 392 -23.78 11.96 2.42
N SER A 393 -24.20 11.47 1.25
CA SER A 393 -25.54 10.95 1.01
C SER A 393 -26.04 9.98 2.07
N SER A 394 -27.13 10.32 2.77
CA SER A 394 -27.82 9.38 3.68
C SER A 394 -28.40 8.16 2.96
N ARG A 395 -28.58 8.25 1.64
CA ARG A 395 -29.12 7.17 0.77
C ARG A 395 -28.09 6.08 0.47
N SER A 396 -26.82 6.32 0.80
CA SER A 396 -25.74 5.35 0.59
C SER A 396 -25.23 4.77 1.91
N SER A 397 -24.84 3.51 1.84
CA SER A 397 -24.02 2.86 2.86
C SER A 397 -22.55 2.98 2.47
N PHE A 398 -21.71 3.44 3.39
CA PHE A 398 -20.25 3.56 3.19
C PHE A 398 -19.47 2.42 3.86
N LEU A 399 -20.11 1.28 4.08
CA LEU A 399 -19.50 0.09 4.72
C LEU A 399 -18.25 -0.45 3.97
N ASN A 400 -18.13 -0.19 2.68
CA ASN A 400 -16.97 -0.63 1.88
C ASN A 400 -15.75 0.27 2.05
N VAL A 401 -15.91 1.49 2.58
CA VAL A 401 -14.84 2.47 2.70
C VAL A 401 -13.85 2.01 3.77
N ARG A 402 -12.58 1.88 3.36
CA ARG A 402 -11.44 1.53 4.21
C ARG A 402 -10.41 2.66 4.29
N TYR A 403 -10.36 3.50 3.25
CA TYR A 403 -9.39 4.56 3.10
C TYR A 403 -10.10 5.91 2.98
N LEU A 404 -9.88 6.77 3.97
CA LEU A 404 -10.43 8.10 4.01
C LEU A 404 -9.33 9.13 3.79
N TYR A 405 -9.51 10.00 2.80
CA TYR A 405 -8.63 11.15 2.57
C TYR A 405 -9.43 12.42 2.72
N SER A 406 -9.24 13.10 3.86
CA SER A 406 -9.81 14.42 4.12
C SER A 406 -9.16 15.49 3.24
N THR A 407 -9.94 16.55 3.02
CA THR A 407 -9.71 17.65 2.07
C THR A 407 -8.34 18.30 2.14
N ARG A 408 -7.86 18.82 1.00
CA ARG A 408 -6.75 19.79 0.91
C ARG A 408 -7.25 21.22 1.17
N ALA A 409 -8.28 21.38 1.98
CA ALA A 409 -8.96 22.65 2.15
C ALA A 409 -8.10 23.64 2.93
N VAL A 410 -8.07 24.89 2.46
CA VAL A 410 -7.79 26.05 3.32
C VAL A 410 -9.04 26.22 4.18
N LEU A 411 -8.93 26.01 5.49
CA LEU A 411 -10.09 25.97 6.36
C LEU A 411 -10.81 27.33 6.43
N ALA A 412 -11.90 27.50 5.71
CA ALA A 412 -12.89 28.56 5.98
C ALA A 412 -14.01 28.08 6.91
N ARG A 413 -14.22 26.75 7.02
CA ARG A 413 -15.32 26.08 7.75
C ARG A 413 -14.80 24.97 8.66
N PRO A 414 -15.58 24.54 9.67
CA PRO A 414 -15.24 23.41 10.53
C PRO A 414 -15.26 22.06 9.81
N ILE A 415 -14.24 21.24 10.06
CA ILE A 415 -14.22 19.83 9.66
C ILE A 415 -14.93 19.03 10.75
N SER A 416 -15.96 18.25 10.40
CA SER A 416 -16.68 17.40 11.35
C SER A 416 -16.71 15.94 10.89
N PHE A 417 -16.10 15.07 11.68
CA PHE A 417 -16.16 13.61 11.52
C PHE A 417 -17.18 12.97 12.48
N GLU A 418 -18.19 13.73 12.91
CA GLU A 418 -19.29 13.18 13.70
C GLU A 418 -19.94 12.02 12.93
N LEU A 419 -20.23 10.91 13.64
CA LEU A 419 -20.82 9.68 13.09
C LEU A 419 -19.92 8.90 12.13
N LEU A 420 -18.63 9.20 12.04
CA LEU A 420 -17.73 8.49 11.13
C LEU A 420 -17.65 6.99 11.48
N THR A 421 -17.63 6.64 12.77
CA THR A 421 -17.63 5.23 13.22
C THR A 421 -18.90 4.48 12.82
N THR A 422 -20.04 5.18 12.76
CA THR A 422 -21.33 4.60 12.37
C THR A 422 -21.47 4.51 10.85
N ARG A 423 -21.04 5.53 10.11
CA ARG A 423 -21.19 5.61 8.65
C ARG A 423 -20.14 4.78 7.91
N MET A 424 -18.93 4.71 8.45
CA MET A 424 -17.77 4.00 7.88
C MET A 424 -17.08 3.13 8.96
N PRO A 425 -17.76 2.09 9.47
CA PRO A 425 -17.25 1.28 10.57
C PRO A 425 -15.98 0.47 10.22
N ASN A 426 -15.67 0.29 8.94
CA ASN A 426 -14.56 -0.55 8.46
C ASN A 426 -13.30 0.25 8.07
N LEU A 427 -13.17 1.49 8.54
CA LEU A 427 -12.00 2.32 8.26
C LEU A 427 -10.72 1.73 8.82
N ILE A 428 -9.69 1.68 7.98
CA ILE A 428 -8.33 1.23 8.30
C ILE A 428 -7.35 2.40 8.25
N PHE A 429 -7.61 3.35 7.35
CA PHE A 429 -6.78 4.52 7.11
C PHE A 429 -7.61 5.80 7.16
N ILE A 430 -7.12 6.78 7.92
CA ILE A 430 -7.61 8.16 7.89
C ILE A 430 -6.45 9.09 7.60
N GLY A 431 -6.54 9.86 6.51
CA GLY A 431 -5.59 10.89 6.13
C GLY A 431 -6.21 12.27 6.23
N CYS A 432 -5.53 13.19 6.90
CA CYS A 432 -5.99 14.52 7.20
C CYS A 432 -4.86 15.52 6.97
N ASP A 433 -4.84 16.13 5.78
CA ASP A 433 -3.83 17.10 5.36
C ASP A 433 -4.47 18.51 5.37
N VAL A 434 -4.45 19.18 6.52
CA VAL A 434 -5.21 20.41 6.79
C VAL A 434 -4.35 21.65 6.59
N ARG A 435 -4.83 22.68 5.90
CA ARG A 435 -4.17 23.99 5.83
C ARG A 435 -4.89 25.01 6.69
N PHE A 436 -4.17 25.58 7.67
CA PHE A 436 -4.65 26.68 8.51
C PHE A 436 -4.07 28.00 8.00
N ASP A 437 -4.92 29.01 7.86
CA ASP A 437 -4.49 30.40 7.63
C ASP A 437 -4.12 31.10 8.96
N HIS A 438 -4.00 32.43 8.94
CA HIS A 438 -3.45 33.22 10.06
C HIS A 438 -4.23 33.08 11.38
N ASP A 439 -5.52 32.69 11.37
CA ASP A 439 -6.37 32.52 12.56
C ASP A 439 -6.53 31.05 13.00
N CYS A 440 -5.38 30.38 13.13
CA CYS A 440 -5.34 28.94 13.40
C CYS A 440 -6.04 28.53 14.71
N ASN A 441 -5.94 29.32 15.79
CA ASN A 441 -6.46 28.93 17.10
C ASN A 441 -8.00 28.88 17.18
N ILE A 442 -8.71 29.71 16.39
CA ILE A 442 -10.18 29.62 16.29
C ILE A 442 -10.57 28.36 15.50
N LYS A 443 -9.79 28.02 14.47
CA LYS A 443 -10.06 26.93 13.53
C LYS A 443 -9.66 25.53 14.00
N VAL A 444 -8.92 25.43 15.10
CA VAL A 444 -8.62 24.13 15.73
C VAL A 444 -9.83 23.61 16.52
N SER A 445 -10.57 24.50 17.20
CA SER A 445 -11.84 24.13 17.86
C SER A 445 -12.92 23.62 16.90
N HIS A 446 -12.70 23.85 15.61
CA HIS A 446 -13.58 23.51 14.52
C HIS A 446 -13.31 22.13 13.91
N ILE A 447 -12.32 21.37 14.40
CA ILE A 447 -12.16 19.96 14.02
C ILE A 447 -12.86 19.10 15.08
N ILE A 448 -14.02 18.59 14.71
CA ILE A 448 -14.84 17.74 15.59
C ILE A 448 -14.65 16.30 15.13
N PHE A 449 -14.21 15.42 16.04
CA PHE A 449 -14.19 13.99 15.79
C PHE A 449 -15.32 13.30 16.54
N ASP A 450 -15.67 12.10 16.06
CA ASP A 450 -16.58 11.22 16.77
C ASP A 450 -16.12 11.03 18.22
N GLN A 451 -17.03 10.92 19.18
CA GLN A 451 -16.65 10.55 20.55
C GLN A 451 -16.37 9.05 20.66
N ASP A 452 -16.73 8.28 19.63
CA ASP A 452 -16.59 6.84 19.56
C ASP A 452 -15.19 6.36 19.16
N ILE A 453 -14.91 5.09 19.48
CA ILE A 453 -13.62 4.44 19.23
C ILE A 453 -13.54 3.89 17.80
N PHE A 454 -12.46 4.22 17.09
CA PHE A 454 -12.12 3.67 15.78
C PHE A 454 -11.43 2.30 15.92
N ASN A 455 -12.24 1.24 16.03
CA ASN A 455 -11.78 -0.12 16.32
C ASN A 455 -10.84 -0.77 15.27
N TYR A 456 -10.79 -0.25 14.04
CA TYR A 456 -10.05 -0.85 12.93
C TYR A 456 -8.98 0.07 12.32
N VAL A 457 -8.94 1.34 12.72
CA VAL A 457 -7.97 2.29 12.18
C VAL A 457 -6.57 1.91 12.67
N SER A 458 -5.75 1.44 11.73
CA SER A 458 -4.36 1.03 11.98
C SER A 458 -3.36 2.05 11.45
N THR A 459 -3.79 2.96 10.58
CA THR A 459 -2.96 4.00 10.00
C THR A 459 -3.65 5.36 10.06
N PHE A 460 -2.93 6.35 10.59
CA PHE A 460 -3.42 7.71 10.72
C PHE A 460 -2.38 8.69 10.19
N ARG A 461 -2.80 9.58 9.30
CA ARG A 461 -1.98 10.67 8.77
C ARG A 461 -2.62 11.99 9.16
N PHE A 462 -1.88 12.81 9.88
CA PHE A 462 -2.32 14.12 10.34
C PHE A 462 -1.24 15.16 10.07
N ILE A 463 -1.41 15.92 8.98
CA ILE A 463 -0.45 16.93 8.53
C ILE A 463 -1.14 18.29 8.56
N PRO A 464 -1.16 18.95 9.73
CA PRO A 464 -1.57 20.34 9.79
C PRO A 464 -0.43 21.22 9.25
N ASN A 465 -0.73 21.99 8.22
CA ASN A 465 0.14 23.02 7.67
C ASN A 465 -0.32 24.37 8.24
N CYS A 466 0.40 24.86 9.25
CA CYS A 466 0.16 26.16 9.85
C CYS A 466 1.43 27.00 9.79
N SER A 467 1.30 28.25 9.32
CA SER A 467 2.39 29.22 9.30
C SER A 467 2.64 29.92 10.64
N SER A 468 1.69 29.86 11.58
CA SER A 468 1.79 30.49 12.89
C SER A 468 2.49 29.58 13.91
N ILE A 469 3.49 30.14 14.58
CA ILE A 469 4.24 29.49 15.68
C ILE A 469 3.32 29.26 16.89
N GLU A 470 2.28 30.08 17.06
CA GLU A 470 1.34 30.05 18.19
C GLU A 470 0.13 29.14 17.96
N CYS A 471 0.09 28.39 16.86
CA CYS A 471 -1.06 27.53 16.59
C CYS A 471 -1.06 26.24 17.42
N ASN A 472 -2.15 26.03 18.15
CA ASN A 472 -2.44 24.85 18.95
C ASN A 472 -3.04 23.68 18.15
N CYS A 473 -2.88 23.60 16.83
CA CYS A 473 -3.51 22.53 16.02
C CYS A 473 -3.07 21.11 16.40
N PHE A 474 -1.92 20.98 17.05
CA PHE A 474 -1.42 19.71 17.57
C PHE A 474 -1.99 19.31 18.93
N THR A 475 -2.70 20.19 19.64
CA THR A 475 -3.34 19.81 20.91
C THR A 475 -4.49 18.84 20.73
N LEU A 476 -5.03 18.72 19.51
CA LEU A 476 -6.03 17.72 19.15
C LEU A 476 -5.45 16.32 19.02
N LEU A 477 -4.20 16.19 18.58
CA LEU A 477 -3.60 14.91 18.23
C LEU A 477 -3.71 13.87 19.36
N PRO A 478 -3.45 14.18 20.64
CA PRO A 478 -3.65 13.23 21.74
C PRO A 478 -5.08 12.68 21.82
N GLN A 479 -6.09 13.55 21.68
CA GLN A 479 -7.50 13.13 21.73
C GLN A 479 -7.84 12.17 20.58
N LEU A 480 -7.26 12.39 19.39
CA LEU A 480 -7.46 11.50 18.23
C LEU A 480 -6.79 10.15 18.42
N LEU A 481 -5.59 10.15 19.01
CA LEU A 481 -4.86 8.93 19.29
C LEU A 481 -5.58 8.07 20.34
N ASP A 482 -6.19 8.69 21.35
CA ASP A 482 -6.99 7.99 22.37
C ASP A 482 -8.20 7.26 21.76
N GLN A 483 -8.74 7.77 20.64
CA GLN A 483 -9.85 7.14 19.91
C GLN A 483 -9.40 6.01 18.97
N MET A 484 -8.09 5.80 18.77
CA MET A 484 -7.53 4.83 17.81
C MET A 484 -6.62 3.81 18.51
N PRO A 485 -7.16 2.93 19.38
CA PRO A 485 -6.36 2.03 20.23
C PRO A 485 -5.56 0.97 19.44
N ARG A 486 -5.88 0.74 18.17
CA ARG A 486 -5.16 -0.20 17.29
C ARG A 486 -4.22 0.48 16.31
N LEU A 487 -3.94 1.77 16.50
CA LEU A 487 -3.07 2.53 15.61
C LEU A 487 -1.65 1.95 15.62
N GLN A 488 -1.14 1.57 14.45
CA GLN A 488 0.21 1.00 14.26
C GLN A 488 1.12 1.94 13.48
N TYR A 489 0.57 2.76 12.59
CA TYR A 489 1.32 3.69 11.77
C TYR A 489 0.78 5.12 11.90
N LEU A 490 1.62 6.02 12.42
CA LEU A 490 1.36 7.45 12.49
C LEU A 490 2.24 8.23 11.51
N ILE A 491 1.62 9.13 10.73
CA ILE A 491 2.29 10.13 9.89
C ILE A 491 1.90 11.52 10.38
N THR A 492 2.86 12.38 10.69
CA THR A 492 2.61 13.72 11.22
C THR A 492 3.62 14.76 10.71
N SER A 493 3.23 16.04 10.65
CA SER A 493 4.14 17.13 10.28
C SER A 493 4.98 17.67 11.42
N LYS A 494 4.52 17.63 12.68
CA LYS A 494 5.30 18.00 13.88
C LYS A 494 5.38 16.85 14.86
N ASP A 495 6.31 17.02 15.80
CA ASP A 495 6.62 16.07 16.85
C ASP A 495 5.39 15.73 17.72
N PRO A 496 4.88 14.50 17.65
CA PRO A 496 3.74 14.09 18.44
C PRO A 496 4.08 13.97 19.93
N LEU A 497 5.37 13.76 20.28
CA LEU A 497 5.81 13.47 21.63
C LEU A 497 5.74 14.67 22.56
N GLU A 498 5.67 15.89 22.01
CA GLU A 498 5.48 17.10 22.80
C GLU A 498 4.07 17.17 23.42
N TYR A 499 3.09 16.48 22.83
CA TYR A 499 1.67 16.64 23.15
C TYR A 499 1.05 15.40 23.80
N VAL A 500 1.62 14.22 23.55
CA VAL A 500 1.06 12.96 24.04
C VAL A 500 1.35 12.80 25.53
N ARG A 501 0.31 12.46 26.30
CA ARG A 501 0.40 12.27 27.77
C ARG A 501 0.70 10.84 28.20
N HIS A 502 0.46 9.86 27.33
CA HIS A 502 0.56 8.44 27.62
C HIS A 502 1.39 7.68 26.59
N PRO A 503 2.04 6.57 26.94
CA PRO A 503 2.71 5.72 25.96
C PRO A 503 1.73 5.21 24.89
N LEU A 504 2.21 5.11 23.66
CA LEU A 504 1.55 4.59 22.47
C LEU A 504 2.19 3.24 22.08
N PRO A 505 2.01 2.17 22.87
CA PRO A 505 2.71 0.90 22.67
C PRO A 505 2.32 0.18 21.36
N SER A 506 1.17 0.47 20.78
CA SER A 506 0.74 -0.14 19.51
C SER A 506 1.50 0.40 18.29
N ILE A 507 2.16 1.55 18.40
CA ILE A 507 2.85 2.20 17.29
C ILE A 507 4.12 1.43 16.89
N LYS A 508 4.12 0.92 15.66
CA LYS A 508 5.25 0.22 15.03
C LYS A 508 5.98 1.08 14.01
N ARG A 509 5.30 2.09 13.44
CA ARG A 509 5.88 3.02 12.47
C ARG A 509 5.50 4.45 12.79
N LEU A 510 6.50 5.32 12.78
CA LEU A 510 6.33 6.75 12.96
C LEU A 510 7.06 7.50 11.84
N ASP A 511 6.33 8.38 11.16
CA ASP A 511 6.86 9.27 10.13
C ASP A 511 6.55 10.72 10.51
N CYS A 512 7.58 11.50 10.80
CA CYS A 512 7.48 12.83 11.40
C CYS A 512 8.26 13.87 10.59
N GLN A 513 7.57 14.72 9.82
CA GLN A 513 8.27 15.67 8.94
C GLN A 513 9.09 16.74 9.66
N GLN A 514 8.82 17.03 10.93
CA GLN A 514 9.60 17.94 11.77
C GLN A 514 9.64 17.37 13.18
N CYS A 515 10.77 16.77 13.54
CA CYS A 515 10.98 16.26 14.89
C CYS A 515 12.24 16.91 15.48
N ASN A 516 12.14 17.37 16.73
CA ASN A 516 13.30 17.86 17.45
C ASN A 516 14.10 16.67 17.98
N PHE A 517 15.41 16.65 17.75
CA PHE A 517 16.31 15.64 18.27
C PHE A 517 16.20 15.47 19.80
N GLY A 518 15.87 16.52 20.55
CA GLY A 518 15.61 16.44 22.00
C GLY A 518 14.43 15.53 22.36
N SER A 519 13.35 15.55 21.57
CA SER A 519 12.16 14.73 21.80
C SER A 519 12.37 13.28 21.36
N ILE A 520 13.22 13.05 20.36
CA ILE A 520 13.59 11.71 19.89
C ILE A 520 14.16 10.86 21.03
N TYR A 521 14.85 11.45 22.00
CA TYR A 521 15.33 10.74 23.20
C TYR A 521 14.23 10.16 24.08
N LYS A 522 13.00 10.70 24.00
CA LYS A 522 11.83 10.23 24.73
C LYS A 522 11.09 9.11 24.00
N LEU A 523 11.36 8.87 22.71
CA LEU A 523 10.71 7.79 21.94
C LEU A 523 10.69 6.43 22.64
N PRO A 524 11.75 5.98 23.35
CA PRO A 524 11.70 4.69 24.03
C PRO A 524 10.64 4.59 25.14
N GLU A 525 10.26 5.72 25.75
CA GLU A 525 9.23 5.79 26.79
C GLU A 525 7.82 5.83 26.19
N TYR A 526 7.67 6.45 25.02
CA TYR A 526 6.38 6.68 24.39
C TYR A 526 6.02 5.65 23.30
N ALA A 527 6.98 5.11 22.56
CA ALA A 527 6.75 4.14 21.49
C ALA A 527 7.76 2.98 21.59
N PRO A 528 7.69 2.17 22.66
CA PRO A 528 8.70 1.13 22.96
C PRO A 528 8.74 -0.02 21.93
N HIS A 529 7.69 -0.17 21.11
CA HIS A 529 7.57 -1.20 20.08
C HIS A 529 7.79 -0.67 18.65
N LEU A 530 8.37 0.52 18.53
CA LEU A 530 8.68 1.13 17.24
C LEU A 530 9.67 0.25 16.46
N SER A 531 9.33 -0.07 15.21
CA SER A 531 10.20 -0.78 14.26
C SER A 531 10.81 0.14 13.20
N MET A 532 10.11 1.22 12.86
CA MET A 532 10.50 2.15 11.80
C MET A 532 10.26 3.59 12.24
N LEU A 533 11.30 4.40 12.11
CA LEU A 533 11.27 5.84 12.36
C LEU A 533 11.71 6.58 11.09
N SER A 534 10.93 7.56 10.66
CA SER A 534 11.30 8.49 9.58
C SER A 534 11.10 9.90 10.10
N PHE A 535 12.10 10.77 9.93
CA PHE A 535 11.94 12.18 10.26
C PHE A 535 12.84 13.11 9.46
N ARG A 536 12.52 14.41 9.50
CA ARG A 536 13.39 15.46 8.97
C ARG A 536 14.14 16.17 10.10
N GLY A 537 15.44 16.39 9.95
CA GLY A 537 16.26 16.99 11.02
C GLY A 537 17.56 17.66 10.54
N ALA A 538 18.01 18.70 11.25
CA ALA A 538 19.31 19.32 11.03
C ALA A 538 20.39 18.55 11.77
N ILE A 539 21.25 17.87 11.04
CA ILE A 539 22.34 17.12 11.63
C ILE A 539 23.48 18.09 11.93
N SER A 540 23.64 18.47 13.20
CA SER A 540 24.61 19.50 13.59
C SER A 540 26.03 18.95 13.84
N SER A 541 26.15 17.69 14.28
CA SER A 541 27.46 17.09 14.59
C SER A 541 27.46 15.55 14.58
N VAL A 542 28.66 14.97 14.45
CA VAL A 542 28.89 13.51 14.56
C VAL A 542 28.47 13.00 15.93
N ARG A 543 28.74 13.75 16.99
CA ARG A 543 28.46 13.35 18.38
C ARG A 543 26.95 13.25 18.60
N GLU A 544 26.20 14.29 18.27
CA GLU A 544 24.74 14.31 18.40
C GLU A 544 24.09 13.13 17.66
N LEU A 545 24.45 12.92 16.39
CA LEU A 545 23.90 11.83 15.61
C LEU A 545 24.28 10.44 16.19
N SER A 546 25.51 10.27 16.67
CA SER A 546 25.95 9.01 17.29
C SER A 546 25.18 8.71 18.57
N ASP A 547 25.02 9.70 19.44
CA ASP A 547 24.36 9.55 20.73
C ASP A 547 22.88 9.22 20.54
N ILE A 548 22.22 9.82 19.55
CA ILE A 548 20.80 9.58 19.23
C ILE A 548 20.59 8.19 18.64
N ILE A 549 21.35 7.84 17.59
CA ILE A 549 21.19 6.54 16.92
C ILE A 549 21.52 5.40 17.89
N SER A 550 22.59 5.52 18.69
CA SER A 550 22.91 4.50 19.69
C SER A 550 21.82 4.39 20.75
N SER A 551 21.33 5.51 21.30
CA SER A 551 20.25 5.53 22.30
C SER A 551 18.98 4.85 21.77
N LEU A 552 18.55 5.18 20.55
CA LEU A 552 17.33 4.64 19.94
C LEU A 552 17.42 3.12 19.76
N TYR A 553 18.47 2.63 19.10
CA TYR A 553 18.60 1.19 18.84
C TYR A 553 18.82 0.38 20.12
N MET A 554 19.49 0.95 21.12
CA MET A 554 19.70 0.28 22.41
C MET A 554 18.43 0.22 23.26
N ARG A 555 17.66 1.32 23.32
CA ARG A 555 16.48 1.44 24.18
C ARG A 555 15.19 0.93 23.53
N ILE A 556 15.16 0.77 22.21
CA ILE A 556 14.00 0.25 21.45
C ILE A 556 14.41 -1.07 20.77
N PRO A 557 14.18 -2.24 21.41
CA PRO A 557 14.61 -3.54 20.88
C PRO A 557 14.01 -3.89 19.52
N SER A 558 12.79 -3.42 19.25
CA SER A 558 12.09 -3.65 17.97
C SER A 558 12.59 -2.78 16.83
N LEU A 559 13.38 -1.74 17.08
CA LEU A 559 13.78 -0.77 16.06
C LEU A 559 14.72 -1.39 15.04
N LYS A 560 14.35 -1.28 13.76
CA LYS A 560 15.07 -1.85 12.62
C LYS A 560 15.53 -0.81 11.62
N PHE A 561 14.82 0.31 11.53
CA PHE A 561 15.04 1.31 10.50
C PHE A 561 14.85 2.73 11.04
N VAL A 562 15.81 3.60 10.74
CA VAL A 562 15.76 5.04 11.01
C VAL A 562 16.14 5.79 9.73
N SER A 563 15.21 6.55 9.17
CA SER A 563 15.44 7.45 8.03
C SER A 563 15.43 8.91 8.49
N ILE A 564 16.43 9.66 8.05
CA ILE A 564 16.61 11.08 8.35
C ILE A 564 16.72 11.84 7.04
N GLU A 565 15.72 12.67 6.73
CA GLU A 565 15.83 13.66 5.66
C GLU A 565 16.53 14.91 6.21
N ALA A 566 17.76 15.17 5.76
CA ALA A 566 18.54 16.30 6.22
C ALA A 566 18.19 17.59 5.44
N TYR A 567 17.79 18.66 6.13
CA TYR A 567 17.72 19.99 5.49
C TYR A 567 19.09 20.66 5.46
N ARG A 568 19.40 21.37 4.37
CA ARG A 568 20.67 22.08 4.14
C ARG A 568 20.91 23.11 5.26
N THR A 569 21.79 22.80 6.19
CA THR A 569 22.47 23.82 7.01
C THR A 569 23.66 24.35 6.23
N ASP A 570 23.78 25.67 6.13
CA ASP A 570 24.80 26.37 5.34
C ASP A 570 26.20 25.76 5.45
N TYR A 571 26.79 25.45 4.30
CA TYR A 571 28.09 24.80 4.14
C TYR A 571 29.27 25.74 4.44
N SER A 572 29.28 26.42 5.58
CA SER A 572 30.43 27.24 6.00
C SER A 572 31.63 26.39 6.46
N ASN A 573 31.42 25.10 6.80
CA ASN A 573 32.45 24.22 7.37
C ASN A 573 32.84 22.97 6.54
N GLY A 574 32.40 22.86 5.28
CA GLY A 574 32.93 21.86 4.33
C GLY A 574 32.70 20.36 4.62
N LEU A 575 31.96 19.98 5.67
CA LEU A 575 31.57 18.58 5.92
C LEU A 575 30.19 18.29 5.31
N SER A 576 30.13 17.33 4.39
CA SER A 576 28.85 16.82 3.88
C SER A 576 28.10 16.02 4.96
N CYS A 577 26.77 16.10 5.00
CA CYS A 577 25.94 15.32 5.94
C CYS A 577 26.25 13.81 5.85
N ALA A 578 26.61 13.32 4.66
CA ALA A 578 27.04 11.94 4.45
C ALA A 578 28.35 11.60 5.18
N LYS A 579 29.30 12.55 5.28
CA LYS A 579 30.55 12.35 6.04
C LYS A 579 30.26 12.27 7.54
N ILE A 580 29.40 13.17 8.06
CA ILE A 580 28.97 13.16 9.46
C ILE A 580 28.30 11.82 9.80
N ALA A 581 27.37 11.34 8.96
CA ALA A 581 26.70 10.06 9.15
C ALA A 581 27.66 8.85 9.14
N LYS A 582 28.64 8.85 8.23
CA LYS A 582 29.68 7.79 8.16
C LYS A 582 30.54 7.74 9.42
N GLU A 583 30.99 8.90 9.90
CA GLU A 583 31.77 8.98 11.14
C GLU A 583 30.93 8.57 12.35
N ALA A 584 29.65 8.95 12.38
CA ALA A 584 28.73 8.54 13.44
C ALA A 584 28.51 7.02 13.47
N LEU A 585 28.31 6.39 12.30
CA LEU A 585 28.18 4.93 12.19
C LEU A 585 29.39 4.20 12.80
N VAL A 586 30.61 4.64 12.49
CA VAL A 586 31.85 4.03 13.01
C VAL A 586 31.90 4.13 14.54
N ARG A 587 31.43 5.24 15.11
CA ARG A 587 31.37 5.44 16.56
C ARG A 587 30.31 4.54 17.18
N VAL A 588 29.10 4.52 16.64
CA VAL A 588 27.96 3.72 17.14
C VAL A 588 28.27 2.22 17.13
N LYS A 589 28.91 1.70 16.09
CA LYS A 589 29.32 0.28 16.00
C LYS A 589 30.29 -0.17 17.10
N LYS A 590 31.00 0.76 17.74
CA LYS A 590 31.95 0.47 18.83
C LYS A 590 31.30 0.53 20.21
N MET A 591 30.07 1.04 20.31
CA MET A 591 29.40 1.26 21.61
C MET A 591 28.74 -0.01 22.15
N ASP A 592 28.19 -0.86 21.28
CA ASP A 592 27.52 -2.10 21.67
C ASP A 592 27.62 -3.19 20.59
N ASN A 593 27.68 -4.45 21.01
CA ASN A 593 27.79 -5.61 20.11
C ASN A 593 26.58 -5.75 19.17
N ARG A 594 25.38 -5.38 19.62
CA ARG A 594 24.16 -5.37 18.78
C ARG A 594 24.30 -4.42 17.61
N LEU A 595 24.94 -3.27 17.83
CA LEU A 595 25.07 -2.21 16.82
C LEU A 595 26.17 -2.47 15.78
N ARG A 596 26.95 -3.55 15.94
CA ARG A 596 28.02 -3.92 14.99
C ARG A 596 27.49 -4.14 13.56
N TYR A 597 26.25 -4.61 13.47
CA TYR A 597 25.50 -4.89 12.25
C TYR A 597 24.68 -3.70 11.74
N LEU A 598 24.80 -2.54 12.38
CA LEU A 598 24.18 -1.32 11.88
C LEU A 598 24.82 -0.94 10.55
N THR A 599 24.05 -0.48 9.58
CA THR A 599 24.50 -0.09 8.25
C THR A 599 23.91 1.26 7.90
N LEU A 600 24.53 1.91 6.91
CA LEU A 600 24.23 3.28 6.54
C LEU A 600 24.07 3.39 5.03
N PHE A 601 23.03 4.10 4.62
CA PHE A 601 22.84 4.56 3.26
C PHE A 601 22.66 6.08 3.22
N CYS A 602 23.24 6.74 2.21
CA CYS A 602 23.14 8.19 2.04
C CYS A 602 22.90 8.52 0.57
N GLU A 603 21.76 9.12 0.23
CA GLU A 603 21.42 9.50 -1.15
C GLU A 603 20.50 10.73 -1.15
N HIS A 604 20.76 11.71 -2.04
CA HIS A 604 19.90 12.89 -2.23
C HIS A 604 19.47 13.65 -0.95
N GLY A 605 20.30 13.65 0.10
CA GLY A 605 20.00 14.32 1.37
C GLY A 605 19.23 13.46 2.37
N ILE A 606 18.93 12.20 2.04
CA ILE A 606 18.35 11.19 2.93
C ILE A 606 19.48 10.32 3.51
N ILE A 607 19.42 10.08 4.81
CA ILE A 607 20.37 9.29 5.60
C ILE A 607 19.59 8.18 6.29
N GLU A 608 19.88 6.93 5.94
CA GLU A 608 19.16 5.77 6.45
C GLU A 608 20.10 4.87 7.26
N PHE A 609 19.76 4.63 8.52
CA PHE A 609 20.38 3.61 9.36
C PHE A 609 19.47 2.40 9.41
N PHE A 610 20.01 1.22 9.16
CA PHE A 610 19.28 -0.04 9.30
C PHE A 610 20.09 -1.03 10.11
N LEU A 611 19.43 -1.74 11.03
CA LEU A 611 20.09 -2.74 11.88
C LEU A 611 19.91 -4.11 11.24
N GLU A 612 20.97 -4.67 10.65
CA GLU A 612 20.95 -6.04 10.16
C GLU A 612 20.89 -7.01 11.37
N SER A 613 19.99 -8.00 11.40
CA SER A 613 19.99 -8.90 12.56
C SER A 613 21.15 -9.89 12.56
N MET A 614 21.57 -10.25 13.77
CA MET A 614 22.65 -11.20 14.10
C MET A 614 22.62 -12.56 13.40
#